data_AF-A0A1M5XVF8-F1
#
_entry.id   AF-A0A1M5XVF8-F1
#
_cell.length_a   1.000
_cell.length_b   1.000
_cell.length_c   1.000
_cell.angle_alpha   90.00
_cell.angle_beta   90.00
_cell.angle_gamma   90.00
#
_symmetry.space_group_name_H-M   'P 1'
#
loop_
_entity.id
_entity.type
_entity.pdbx_description
1 polymer ?
#
loop_
_entity_poly.entity_id
_entity_poly.type
_entity_poly.pdbx_seq_one_letter_code
_entity_poly.pdbx_strand_id
1 'polypeptide(L)'
;MRKLFAVIALVLVFISMLSVTASAAAAHETWNDVVDEMESILDESYDTYTAGEAKAAKEQVDVAYYSYYEKLGFEKTVMAHISGNRAATVEYQFSAAKKAINAGKPKEEVRASLDELIKLLREDADQLDGKKESAVGVFLSALLIITREGFEAIIVVGAIIAYLVKSGNKDKTRAVYWGALIALGASVVMAFILNSLSGASGANQEITEGLTMLVAVAVLFYVSNWMVSKSEAAAWTSYIEGKVQSSVTKGSVFSLAFAAFLAVFREGAETILFYQALLDGTKTYFNMVWLGLGIGCVALVVIYLLIRFMSIKLPLKPFFLGTSILLFVMSITFVGSGVKELQEGNLVGVTPIPGISSVDILGIYPTLETLLPQVLLLALTVLTFVLQIRKMRKVRALKASSADGPAVLEQKEDKSR
;
A
#
# COMPACT_ATOMS: atom_id res chain seq x y z
N MET A 1 -22.93 14.59 26.22
CA MET A 1 -21.68 14.06 26.80
C MET A 1 -21.84 12.66 27.38
N ARG A 2 -22.76 12.36 28.32
CA ARG A 2 -22.92 11.00 28.91
C ARG A 2 -23.21 9.87 27.90
N LYS A 3 -24.06 10.10 26.88
CA LYS A 3 -24.35 9.10 25.82
C LYS A 3 -23.16 8.84 24.88
N LEU A 4 -22.26 9.81 24.74
CA LEU A 4 -21.06 9.70 23.89
C LEU A 4 -19.96 8.91 24.61
N PHE A 5 -19.77 9.16 25.91
CA PHE A 5 -18.91 8.35 26.77
C PHE A 5 -19.38 6.90 26.89
N ALA A 6 -20.70 6.67 26.95
CA ALA A 6 -21.26 5.32 26.97
C ALA A 6 -20.97 4.55 25.67
N VAL A 7 -21.07 5.21 24.50
CA VAL A 7 -20.78 4.56 23.21
C VAL A 7 -19.27 4.27 23.07
N ILE A 8 -18.40 5.20 23.46
CA ILE A 8 -16.94 5.00 23.44
C ILE A 8 -16.52 3.89 24.41
N ALA A 9 -17.08 3.86 25.63
CA ALA A 9 -16.84 2.81 26.59
C ALA A 9 -17.36 1.44 26.13
N LEU A 10 -18.52 1.41 25.45
CA LEU A 10 -19.13 0.16 24.97
C LEU A 10 -18.37 -0.39 23.76
N VAL A 11 -17.83 0.48 22.88
CA VAL A 11 -16.92 0.07 21.80
C VAL A 11 -15.57 -0.42 22.34
N LEU A 12 -15.01 0.24 23.36
CA LEU A 12 -13.77 -0.20 24.03
C LEU A 12 -13.94 -1.56 24.73
N VAL A 13 -15.08 -1.78 25.39
CA VAL A 13 -15.41 -3.06 26.03
C VAL A 13 -15.65 -4.15 24.98
N PHE A 14 -16.35 -3.85 23.88
CA PHE A 14 -16.61 -4.81 22.81
C PHE A 14 -15.33 -5.23 22.07
N ILE A 15 -14.40 -4.29 21.85
CA ILE A 15 -13.07 -4.57 21.26
C ILE A 15 -12.19 -5.36 22.23
N SER A 16 -12.28 -5.10 23.55
CA SER A 16 -11.54 -5.87 24.56
C SER A 16 -12.05 -7.32 24.75
N MET A 17 -13.27 -7.62 24.30
CA MET A 17 -13.89 -8.95 24.41
C MET A 17 -13.72 -9.81 23.15
N LEU A 18 -13.17 -9.28 22.06
CA LEU A 18 -12.76 -10.06 20.90
C LEU A 18 -11.42 -10.77 21.19
N SER A 19 -11.48 -11.77 22.07
CA SER A 19 -10.45 -12.81 22.14
C SER A 19 -10.69 -13.76 20.98
N VAL A 20 -10.15 -13.44 19.80
CA VAL A 20 -10.06 -14.43 18.72
C VAL A 20 -9.04 -15.47 19.18
N THR A 21 -9.51 -16.67 19.47
CA THR A 21 -8.68 -17.85 19.63
C THR A 21 -7.84 -17.99 18.37
N ALA A 22 -6.51 -17.91 18.52
CA ALA A 22 -5.56 -18.18 17.45
C ALA A 22 -5.91 -19.52 16.80
N SER A 23 -6.37 -19.46 15.56
CA SER A 23 -6.68 -20.64 14.77
C SER A 23 -5.36 -21.19 14.20
N ALA A 24 -5.15 -22.49 14.43
CA ALA A 24 -4.17 -23.38 13.82
C ALA A 24 -2.76 -22.79 13.62
N ALA A 25 -1.85 -23.16 14.52
CA ALA A 25 -0.41 -23.07 14.26
C ALA A 25 -0.10 -23.65 12.87
N ALA A 26 0.61 -22.87 12.06
CA ALA A 26 1.14 -23.33 10.78
C ALA A 26 2.06 -24.54 11.01
N ALA A 27 2.15 -25.45 10.04
CA ALA A 27 2.93 -26.69 10.15
C ALA A 27 4.44 -26.51 10.38
N HIS A 28 4.96 -25.28 10.29
CA HIS A 28 6.36 -24.91 10.49
C HIS A 28 6.44 -23.73 11.48
N GLU A 29 7.20 -23.88 12.56
CA GLU A 29 7.38 -22.83 13.58
C GLU A 29 8.51 -21.87 13.18
N THR A 30 9.50 -22.34 12.43
CA THR A 30 10.68 -21.57 12.01
C THR A 30 10.94 -21.67 10.50
N TRP A 31 11.75 -20.77 9.96
CA TRP A 31 12.24 -20.89 8.59
C TRP A 31 13.20 -22.08 8.45
N ASN A 32 13.94 -22.42 9.50
CA ASN A 32 14.75 -23.63 9.51
C ASN A 32 13.89 -24.91 9.33
N ASP A 33 12.69 -24.99 9.91
CA ASP A 33 11.79 -26.13 9.68
C ASP A 33 11.38 -26.26 8.20
N VAL A 34 11.23 -25.12 7.50
CA VAL A 34 10.95 -25.09 6.07
C VAL A 34 12.18 -25.50 5.26
N VAL A 35 13.38 -25.10 5.68
CA VAL A 35 14.63 -25.53 5.04
C VAL A 35 14.87 -27.02 5.22
N ASP A 36 14.55 -27.59 6.38
CA ASP A 36 14.73 -29.04 6.62
C ASP A 36 13.90 -29.88 5.64
N GLU A 37 12.65 -29.47 5.33
CA GLU A 37 11.82 -30.11 4.30
C GLU A 37 12.43 -29.96 2.89
N MET A 38 12.87 -28.75 2.53
CA MET A 38 13.52 -28.51 1.25
C MET A 38 14.81 -29.31 1.10
N GLU A 39 15.64 -29.37 2.16
CA GLU A 39 16.88 -30.15 2.21
C GLU A 39 16.59 -31.63 1.98
N SER A 40 15.58 -32.20 2.63
CA SER A 40 15.16 -33.58 2.39
C SER A 40 14.78 -33.84 0.93
N ILE A 41 14.04 -32.92 0.29
CA ILE A 41 13.63 -33.05 -1.12
C ILE A 41 14.83 -32.90 -2.06
N LEU A 42 15.77 -32.00 -1.75
CA LEU A 42 16.97 -31.77 -2.55
C LEU A 42 17.97 -32.93 -2.43
N ASP A 43 18.07 -33.57 -1.27
CA ASP A 43 18.84 -34.80 -1.09
C ASP A 43 18.19 -35.97 -1.86
N GLU A 44 16.86 -36.12 -1.81
CA GLU A 44 16.15 -37.12 -2.61
C GLU A 44 16.32 -36.90 -4.12
N SER A 45 16.36 -35.62 -4.55
CA SER A 45 16.68 -35.23 -5.92
C SER A 45 18.06 -35.72 -6.36
N TYR A 46 19.06 -35.60 -5.47
CA TYR A 46 20.39 -36.12 -5.74
C TYR A 46 20.38 -37.65 -5.88
N ASP A 47 19.73 -38.37 -4.97
CA ASP A 47 19.65 -39.83 -5.03
C ASP A 47 18.97 -40.31 -6.32
N THR A 48 17.84 -39.70 -6.68
CA THR A 48 17.08 -39.94 -7.91
C THR A 48 17.94 -39.66 -9.15
N TYR A 49 18.73 -38.59 -9.13
CA TYR A 49 19.68 -38.28 -10.19
C TYR A 49 20.75 -39.36 -10.33
N THR A 50 21.33 -39.82 -9.22
CA THR A 50 22.37 -40.86 -9.26
C THR A 50 21.87 -42.23 -9.71
N ALA A 51 20.57 -42.48 -9.57
CA ALA A 51 19.85 -43.64 -10.12
C ALA A 51 19.59 -43.55 -11.64
N GLY A 52 19.88 -42.40 -12.26
CA GLY A 52 19.74 -42.18 -13.70
C GLY A 52 18.44 -41.50 -14.13
N GLU A 53 17.61 -41.07 -13.17
CA GLU A 53 16.30 -40.47 -13.43
C GLU A 53 16.35 -38.93 -13.40
N ALA A 54 17.12 -38.33 -14.31
CA ALA A 54 17.36 -36.88 -14.31
C ALA A 54 16.09 -36.01 -14.42
N LYS A 55 15.04 -36.50 -15.08
CA LYS A 55 13.77 -35.77 -15.19
C LYS A 55 13.04 -35.71 -13.84
N ALA A 56 12.93 -36.84 -13.13
CA ALA A 56 12.29 -36.91 -11.83
C ALA A 56 13.08 -36.11 -10.77
N ALA A 57 14.41 -36.22 -10.80
CA ALA A 57 15.29 -35.41 -9.96
C ALA A 57 15.04 -33.90 -10.14
N LYS A 58 14.92 -33.43 -11.38
CA LYS A 58 14.62 -32.03 -11.67
C LYS A 58 13.23 -31.61 -11.16
N GLU A 59 12.23 -32.47 -11.32
CA GLU A 59 10.87 -32.23 -10.80
C GLU A 59 10.87 -32.08 -9.27
N GLN A 60 11.69 -32.83 -8.53
CA GLN A 60 11.86 -32.64 -7.08
C GLN A 60 12.46 -31.26 -6.73
N VAL A 61 13.43 -30.76 -7.50
CA VAL A 61 13.95 -29.38 -7.31
C VAL A 61 12.85 -28.33 -7.59
N ASP A 62 12.00 -28.56 -8.59
CA ASP A 62 10.84 -27.70 -8.86
C ASP A 62 9.84 -27.75 -7.68
N VAL A 63 9.66 -28.90 -7.01
CA VAL A 63 8.82 -28.99 -5.79
C VAL A 63 9.41 -28.15 -4.65
N ALA A 64 10.71 -28.27 -4.35
CA ALA A 64 11.36 -27.46 -3.31
C ALA A 64 11.19 -25.96 -3.58
N TYR A 65 11.32 -25.54 -4.84
CA TYR A 65 11.14 -24.16 -5.25
C TYR A 65 9.67 -23.68 -5.10
N TYR A 66 8.75 -24.26 -5.86
CA TYR A 66 7.38 -23.74 -5.95
C TYR A 66 6.54 -24.03 -4.70
N SER A 67 6.77 -25.16 -4.02
CA SER A 67 5.91 -25.59 -2.91
C SER A 67 6.37 -25.05 -1.56
N TYR A 68 7.66 -24.78 -1.40
CA TYR A 68 8.24 -24.36 -0.13
C TYR A 68 8.86 -22.96 -0.24
N TYR A 69 9.86 -22.77 -1.10
CA TYR A 69 10.58 -21.50 -1.19
C TYR A 69 9.66 -20.33 -1.58
N GLU A 70 8.81 -20.51 -2.58
CA GLU A 70 7.90 -19.47 -3.06
C GLU A 70 6.59 -19.45 -2.26
N LYS A 71 5.85 -20.57 -2.26
CA LYS A 71 4.49 -20.65 -1.70
C LYS A 71 4.41 -20.40 -0.19
N LEU A 72 5.39 -20.83 0.59
CA LEU A 72 5.41 -20.55 2.03
C LEU A 72 5.95 -19.15 2.35
N GLY A 73 6.27 -18.36 1.32
CA GLY A 73 6.75 -16.98 1.45
C GLY A 73 8.20 -16.86 1.88
N PHE A 74 9.01 -17.91 1.74
CA PHE A 74 10.43 -17.89 2.11
C PHE A 74 11.16 -16.82 1.31
N GLU A 75 11.03 -16.84 -0.01
CA GLU A 75 11.61 -15.84 -0.92
C GLU A 75 11.17 -14.41 -0.52
N LYS A 76 9.86 -14.20 -0.36
CA LYS A 76 9.28 -12.91 0.05
C LYS A 76 9.85 -12.40 1.38
N THR A 77 10.13 -13.32 2.29
CA THR A 77 10.69 -12.98 3.60
C THR A 77 12.19 -12.69 3.53
N VAL A 78 12.95 -13.44 2.72
CA VAL A 78 14.37 -13.17 2.41
C VAL A 78 14.51 -11.81 1.75
N MET A 79 13.64 -11.47 0.80
CA MET A 79 13.58 -10.14 0.20
C MET A 79 13.34 -9.08 1.28
N ALA A 80 12.26 -9.21 2.05
CA ALA A 80 11.86 -8.19 3.01
C ALA A 80 12.89 -7.97 4.15
N HIS A 81 13.60 -9.01 4.57
CA HIS A 81 14.42 -8.97 5.78
C HIS A 81 15.92 -9.15 5.54
N ILE A 82 16.36 -9.73 4.42
CA ILE A 82 17.80 -9.88 4.11
C ILE A 82 18.16 -8.94 2.97
N SER A 83 17.72 -9.25 1.75
CA SER A 83 17.75 -8.36 0.57
C SER A 83 17.21 -9.10 -0.66
N GLY A 84 16.60 -8.38 -1.59
CA GLY A 84 16.30 -8.92 -2.94
C GLY A 84 17.51 -9.48 -3.72
N ASN A 85 18.72 -8.97 -3.51
CA ASN A 85 19.96 -9.49 -4.12
C ASN A 85 20.25 -10.90 -3.60
N ARG A 86 19.97 -11.13 -2.31
CA ARG A 86 20.11 -12.45 -1.72
C ARG A 86 19.06 -13.41 -2.28
N ALA A 87 17.80 -13.00 -2.34
CA ALA A 87 16.72 -13.80 -2.95
C ALA A 87 17.05 -14.17 -4.41
N ALA A 88 17.47 -13.22 -5.23
CA ALA A 88 17.91 -13.45 -6.61
C ALA A 88 19.12 -14.39 -6.71
N THR A 89 20.03 -14.38 -5.74
CA THR A 89 21.16 -15.31 -5.68
C THR A 89 20.68 -16.75 -5.42
N VAL A 90 19.71 -16.93 -4.54
CA VAL A 90 19.11 -18.24 -4.24
C VAL A 90 18.31 -18.76 -5.43
N GLU A 91 17.49 -17.93 -6.08
CA GLU A 91 16.77 -18.27 -7.31
C GLU A 91 17.72 -18.68 -8.45
N TYR A 92 18.81 -17.95 -8.61
CA TYR A 92 19.87 -18.31 -9.55
C TYR A 92 20.44 -19.70 -9.22
N GLN A 93 20.67 -19.99 -7.94
CA GLN A 93 21.20 -21.28 -7.51
C GLN A 93 20.21 -22.43 -7.74
N PHE A 94 18.91 -22.23 -7.52
CA PHE A 94 17.86 -23.18 -7.93
C PHE A 94 17.92 -23.47 -9.43
N SER A 95 18.06 -22.43 -10.25
CA SER A 95 18.18 -22.56 -11.70
C SER A 95 19.47 -23.28 -12.12
N ALA A 96 20.58 -23.02 -11.43
CA ALA A 96 21.86 -23.68 -11.65
C ALA A 96 21.80 -25.18 -11.35
N ALA A 97 21.20 -25.56 -10.22
CA ALA A 97 21.01 -26.97 -9.83
C ALA A 97 20.17 -27.73 -10.86
N LYS A 98 19.02 -27.16 -11.26
CA LYS A 98 18.16 -27.74 -12.32
C LYS A 98 18.90 -27.91 -13.64
N LYS A 99 19.72 -26.92 -14.02
CA LYS A 99 20.52 -26.98 -15.24
C LYS A 99 21.60 -28.05 -15.17
N ALA A 100 22.24 -28.22 -14.02
CA ALA A 100 23.26 -29.24 -13.82
C ALA A 100 22.69 -30.66 -13.98
N ILE A 101 21.53 -30.92 -13.36
CA ILE A 101 20.79 -32.17 -13.48
C ILE A 101 20.39 -32.44 -14.94
N ASN A 102 19.74 -31.48 -15.59
CA ASN A 102 19.25 -31.64 -16.96
C ASN A 102 20.37 -31.82 -18.00
N ALA A 103 21.54 -31.23 -17.76
CA ALA A 103 22.71 -31.36 -18.62
C ALA A 103 23.47 -32.68 -18.42
N GLY A 104 23.08 -33.53 -17.47
CA GLY A 104 23.77 -34.80 -17.20
C GLY A 104 25.19 -34.59 -16.68
N LYS A 105 25.41 -33.54 -15.88
CA LYS A 105 26.73 -33.19 -15.34
C LYS A 105 27.30 -34.28 -14.41
N PRO A 106 28.62 -34.33 -14.17
CA PRO A 106 29.20 -35.25 -13.18
C PRO A 106 28.48 -35.17 -11.83
N LYS A 107 28.35 -36.33 -11.14
CA LYS A 107 27.59 -36.44 -9.89
C LYS A 107 28.09 -35.46 -8.83
N GLU A 108 29.40 -35.25 -8.78
CA GLU A 108 30.09 -34.33 -7.88
C GLU A 108 29.70 -32.86 -8.16
N GLU A 109 29.55 -32.48 -9.44
CA GLU A 109 29.11 -31.12 -9.82
C GLU A 109 27.63 -30.90 -9.46
N VAL A 110 26.78 -31.92 -9.63
CA VAL A 110 25.37 -31.84 -9.23
C VAL A 110 25.24 -31.73 -7.71
N ARG A 111 25.96 -32.56 -6.96
CA ARG A 111 25.98 -32.52 -5.50
C ARG A 111 26.44 -31.15 -4.99
N ALA A 112 27.56 -30.64 -5.51
CA ALA A 112 28.07 -29.33 -5.12
C ALA A 112 27.07 -28.19 -5.38
N SER A 113 26.31 -28.27 -6.48
CA SER A 113 25.28 -27.27 -6.78
C SER A 113 24.09 -27.34 -5.81
N LEU A 114 23.68 -28.54 -5.39
CA LEU A 114 22.61 -28.73 -4.41
C LEU A 114 23.06 -28.36 -2.99
N ASP A 115 24.27 -28.72 -2.60
CA ASP A 115 24.83 -28.36 -1.29
C ASP A 115 24.98 -26.83 -1.13
N GLU A 116 25.42 -26.13 -2.17
CA GLU A 116 25.47 -24.65 -2.12
C GLU A 116 24.06 -24.06 -2.01
N LEU A 117 23.06 -24.65 -2.67
CA LEU A 117 21.67 -24.21 -2.53
C LEU A 117 21.18 -24.38 -1.08
N ILE A 118 21.35 -25.57 -0.50
CA ILE A 118 20.96 -25.89 0.88
C ILE A 118 21.65 -24.94 1.86
N LYS A 119 22.95 -24.69 1.67
CA LYS A 119 23.72 -23.75 2.49
C LYS A 119 23.15 -22.34 2.43
N LEU A 120 22.85 -21.81 1.24
CA LEU A 120 22.26 -20.48 1.09
C LEU A 120 20.90 -20.39 1.81
N LEU A 121 20.07 -21.43 1.68
CA LEU A 121 18.76 -21.53 2.34
C LEU A 121 18.91 -21.55 3.87
N ARG A 122 19.84 -22.33 4.44
CA ARG A 122 20.12 -22.34 5.88
C ARG A 122 20.62 -20.99 6.40
N GLU A 123 21.58 -20.38 5.71
CA GLU A 123 22.09 -19.05 6.07
C GLU A 123 20.98 -17.98 6.10
N ASP A 124 20.00 -18.11 5.19
CA ASP A 124 18.85 -17.22 5.14
C ASP A 124 17.87 -17.52 6.27
N ALA A 125 17.52 -18.79 6.49
CA ALA A 125 16.67 -19.19 7.61
C ALA A 125 17.23 -18.72 8.97
N ASP A 126 18.53 -18.90 9.22
CA ASP A 126 19.18 -18.46 10.46
C ASP A 126 19.05 -16.94 10.69
N GLN A 127 19.18 -16.16 9.62
CA GLN A 127 19.00 -14.71 9.69
C GLN A 127 17.53 -14.31 9.91
N LEU A 128 16.61 -15.00 9.26
CA LEU A 128 15.18 -14.72 9.38
C LEU A 128 14.65 -15.11 10.76
N ASP A 129 15.02 -16.28 11.26
CA ASP A 129 14.65 -16.76 12.60
C ASP A 129 15.32 -15.93 13.71
N GLY A 130 16.49 -15.33 13.41
CA GLY A 130 17.21 -14.43 14.32
C GLY A 130 16.61 -13.02 14.46
N LYS A 131 15.82 -12.55 13.49
CA LYS A 131 15.19 -11.22 13.54
C LYS A 131 13.84 -11.28 14.27
N LYS A 132 13.90 -11.11 15.59
CA LYS A 132 12.69 -11.06 16.43
C LYS A 132 11.81 -9.87 16.05
N GLU A 133 10.55 -10.16 15.70
CA GLU A 133 9.51 -9.16 15.55
C GLU A 133 9.45 -8.24 16.78
N SER A 134 9.26 -6.94 16.56
CA SER A 134 9.03 -5.99 17.64
C SER A 134 7.54 -5.84 17.86
N ALA A 135 7.04 -6.27 19.02
CA ALA A 135 5.66 -6.07 19.44
C ALA A 135 5.22 -4.60 19.30
N VAL A 136 6.11 -3.67 19.68
CA VAL A 136 5.89 -2.22 19.56
C VAL A 136 5.89 -1.79 18.10
N GLY A 137 6.76 -2.37 17.26
CA GLY A 137 6.80 -2.11 15.83
C GLY A 137 5.48 -2.49 15.14
N VAL A 138 5.01 -3.72 15.36
CA VAL A 138 3.75 -4.22 14.81
C VAL A 138 2.55 -3.37 15.26
N PHE A 139 2.49 -3.05 16.56
CA PHE A 139 1.46 -2.17 17.12
C PHE A 139 1.46 -0.78 16.44
N LEU A 140 2.63 -0.14 16.33
CA LEU A 140 2.74 1.19 15.74
C LEU A 140 2.40 1.18 14.26
N SER A 141 2.81 0.15 13.51
CA SER A 141 2.46 -0.01 12.10
C SER A 141 0.94 -0.08 11.93
N ALA A 142 0.26 -0.98 12.65
CA ALA A 142 -1.20 -1.08 12.60
C ALA A 142 -1.89 0.24 12.97
N LEU A 143 -1.46 0.87 14.07
CA LEU A 143 -1.99 2.15 14.55
C LEU A 143 -1.84 3.26 13.50
N LEU A 144 -0.66 3.40 12.89
CA LEU A 144 -0.39 4.43 11.90
C LEU A 144 -1.18 4.22 10.61
N ILE A 145 -1.33 2.96 10.15
CA ILE A 145 -2.14 2.64 8.97
C ILE A 145 -3.58 3.11 9.17
N ILE A 146 -4.29 2.60 10.19
CA ILE A 146 -5.71 2.93 10.38
C ILE A 146 -5.91 4.43 10.64
N THR A 147 -5.01 5.05 11.41
CA THR A 147 -5.14 6.47 11.76
C THR A 147 -4.93 7.35 10.54
N ARG A 148 -4.06 6.96 9.60
CA ARG A 148 -3.88 7.69 8.34
C ARG A 148 -5.11 7.56 7.46
N GLU A 149 -5.47 6.34 7.07
CA GLU A 149 -6.51 6.11 6.07
C GLU A 149 -7.89 6.58 6.58
N GLY A 150 -8.18 6.31 7.87
CA GLY A 150 -9.40 6.80 8.50
C GLY A 150 -9.47 8.33 8.59
N PHE A 151 -8.33 9.00 8.74
CA PHE A 151 -8.29 10.46 8.78
C PHE A 151 -8.49 11.09 7.40
N GLU A 152 -7.93 10.50 6.34
CA GLU A 152 -8.20 10.89 4.95
C GLU A 152 -9.71 10.78 4.64
N ALA A 153 -10.34 9.67 5.04
CA ALA A 153 -11.78 9.47 4.91
C ALA A 153 -12.60 10.55 5.66
N ILE A 154 -12.20 10.88 6.91
CA ILE A 154 -12.86 11.92 7.72
C ILE A 154 -12.76 13.29 7.03
N ILE A 155 -11.62 13.65 6.45
CA ILE A 155 -11.45 14.94 5.77
C ILE A 155 -12.35 15.04 4.54
N VAL A 156 -12.40 13.99 3.70
CA VAL A 156 -13.19 14.01 2.47
C VAL A 156 -14.69 14.10 2.80
N VAL A 157 -15.17 13.23 3.69
CA VAL A 157 -16.56 13.26 4.16
C VAL A 157 -16.88 14.59 4.84
N GLY A 158 -15.96 15.10 5.66
CA GLY A 158 -16.05 16.40 6.32
C GLY A 158 -16.18 17.56 5.34
N ALA A 159 -15.42 17.56 4.24
CA ALA A 159 -15.47 18.59 3.20
C ALA A 159 -16.83 18.58 2.46
N ILE A 160 -17.36 17.41 2.14
CA ILE A 160 -18.69 17.24 1.53
C ILE A 160 -19.78 17.75 2.48
N ILE A 161 -19.70 17.38 3.76
CA ILE A 161 -20.65 17.85 4.78
C ILE A 161 -20.55 19.37 4.96
N ALA A 162 -19.34 19.92 5.03
CA ALA A 162 -19.12 21.36 5.15
C ALA A 162 -19.71 22.11 3.95
N TYR A 163 -19.57 21.57 2.75
CA TYR A 163 -20.21 22.10 1.53
C TYR A 163 -21.74 22.10 1.64
N LEU A 164 -22.34 20.98 2.06
CA LEU A 164 -23.79 20.87 2.25
C LEU A 164 -24.32 21.84 3.30
N VAL A 165 -23.61 21.98 4.42
CA VAL A 165 -23.99 22.92 5.49
C VAL A 165 -23.87 24.37 5.01
N LYS A 166 -22.78 24.73 4.32
CA LYS A 166 -22.57 26.10 3.80
C LYS A 166 -23.55 26.47 2.69
N SER A 167 -24.02 25.49 1.91
CA SER A 167 -25.03 25.68 0.87
C SER A 167 -26.48 25.61 1.38
N GLY A 168 -26.70 25.63 2.70
CA GLY A 168 -28.04 25.61 3.30
C GLY A 168 -28.76 24.25 3.27
N ASN A 169 -28.09 23.19 2.80
CA ASN A 169 -28.64 21.84 2.61
C ASN A 169 -28.24 20.90 3.77
N LYS A 170 -28.30 21.38 5.01
CA LYS A 170 -27.87 20.63 6.21
C LYS A 170 -28.64 19.33 6.42
N ASP A 171 -29.91 19.32 6.06
CA ASP A 171 -30.84 18.18 6.05
C ASP A 171 -30.33 17.00 5.20
N LYS A 172 -29.64 17.29 4.09
CA LYS A 172 -29.10 16.29 3.15
C LYS A 172 -27.79 15.65 3.59
N THR A 173 -27.16 16.14 4.67
CA THR A 173 -25.92 15.54 5.22
C THR A 173 -26.10 14.10 5.67
N ARG A 174 -27.32 13.68 6.03
CA ARG A 174 -27.63 12.28 6.37
C ARG A 174 -27.33 11.31 5.23
N ALA A 175 -27.59 11.70 3.98
CA ALA A 175 -27.30 10.86 2.82
C ALA A 175 -25.79 10.58 2.68
N VAL A 176 -24.96 11.57 3.01
CA VAL A 176 -23.49 11.45 3.00
C VAL A 176 -23.01 10.48 4.08
N TYR A 177 -23.57 10.56 5.30
CA TYR A 177 -23.26 9.59 6.36
C TYR A 177 -23.67 8.16 5.98
N TRP A 178 -24.83 7.99 5.34
CA TRP A 178 -25.24 6.67 4.84
C TRP A 178 -24.31 6.16 3.74
N GLY A 179 -23.90 7.02 2.80
CA GLY A 179 -22.90 6.66 1.78
C GLY A 179 -21.59 6.17 2.41
N ALA A 180 -21.07 6.89 3.41
CA ALA A 180 -19.88 6.50 4.15
C ALA A 180 -20.07 5.19 4.93
N LEU A 181 -21.22 4.99 5.59
CA LEU A 181 -21.49 3.77 6.36
C LEU A 181 -21.61 2.53 5.46
N ILE A 182 -22.29 2.68 4.31
CA ILE A 182 -22.41 1.61 3.30
C ILE A 182 -21.02 1.29 2.72
N ALA A 183 -20.19 2.30 2.47
CA ALA A 183 -18.82 2.09 2.02
C ALA A 183 -17.98 1.31 3.03
N LEU A 184 -18.07 1.63 4.33
CA LEU A 184 -17.39 0.87 5.38
C LEU A 184 -17.79 -0.62 5.34
N GLY A 185 -19.09 -0.91 5.21
CA GLY A 185 -19.59 -2.27 5.04
C GLY A 185 -19.10 -2.94 3.77
N ALA A 186 -19.07 -2.22 2.65
CA ALA A 186 -18.55 -2.70 1.37
C ALA A 186 -17.04 -3.01 1.44
N SER A 187 -16.25 -2.21 2.16
CA SER A 187 -14.84 -2.50 2.40
C SER A 187 -14.68 -3.80 3.18
N VAL A 188 -15.47 -4.03 4.24
CA VAL A 188 -15.41 -5.32 4.97
C VAL A 188 -15.73 -6.50 4.04
N VAL A 189 -16.74 -6.38 3.17
CA VAL A 189 -17.04 -7.41 2.16
C VAL A 189 -15.86 -7.63 1.21
N MET A 190 -15.18 -6.57 0.78
CA MET A 190 -13.98 -6.66 -0.05
C MET A 190 -12.87 -7.46 0.64
N ALA A 191 -12.65 -7.28 1.95
CA ALA A 191 -11.66 -8.05 2.70
C ALA A 191 -11.94 -9.56 2.66
N PHE A 192 -13.21 -9.97 2.79
CA PHE A 192 -13.60 -11.38 2.67
C PHE A 192 -13.39 -11.94 1.26
N ILE A 193 -13.70 -11.13 0.23
CA ILE A 193 -13.47 -11.52 -1.17
C ILE A 193 -11.98 -11.72 -1.42
N LEU A 194 -11.14 -10.77 -1.00
CA LEU A 194 -9.69 -10.85 -1.17
C LEU A 194 -9.10 -12.08 -0.46
N ASN A 195 -9.49 -12.33 0.79
CA ASN A 195 -9.05 -13.50 1.54
C ASN A 195 -9.46 -14.83 0.86
N SER A 196 -10.61 -14.86 0.19
CA SER A 196 -11.08 -16.05 -0.53
C SER A 196 -10.30 -16.31 -1.82
N LEU A 197 -9.70 -15.26 -2.42
CA LEU A 197 -8.98 -15.35 -3.69
C LEU A 197 -7.49 -15.70 -3.51
N SER A 198 -6.94 -15.57 -2.31
CA SER A 198 -5.52 -15.84 -2.01
C SER A 198 -5.07 -17.31 -2.16
N GLY A 199 -5.97 -18.23 -2.51
CA GLY A 199 -5.67 -19.68 -2.64
C GLY A 199 -5.32 -20.19 -4.05
N ALA A 200 -5.28 -19.33 -5.07
CA ALA A 200 -5.08 -19.76 -6.46
C ALA A 200 -3.60 -19.68 -6.88
N SER A 201 -2.86 -20.80 -6.81
CA SER A 201 -1.41 -20.86 -7.10
C SER A 201 -1.05 -21.07 -8.59
N GLY A 202 0.01 -20.40 -9.06
CA GLY A 202 0.74 -20.70 -10.31
C GLY A 202 1.23 -19.44 -11.04
N ALA A 203 2.02 -19.58 -12.11
CA ALA A 203 2.58 -18.45 -12.89
C ALA A 203 1.55 -17.42 -13.41
N ASN A 204 0.28 -17.82 -13.57
CA ASN A 204 -0.80 -16.88 -13.89
C ASN A 204 -1.10 -15.89 -12.74
N GLN A 205 -0.79 -16.27 -11.50
CA GLN A 205 -0.95 -15.45 -10.31
C GLN A 205 0.02 -14.26 -10.34
N GLU A 206 1.31 -14.49 -10.56
CA GLU A 206 2.36 -13.46 -10.65
C GLU A 206 2.02 -12.42 -11.72
N ILE A 207 1.56 -12.88 -12.89
CA ILE A 207 1.12 -11.99 -13.98
C ILE A 207 -0.06 -11.11 -13.54
N THR A 208 -1.04 -11.71 -12.85
CA THR A 208 -2.20 -10.95 -12.37
C THR A 208 -1.86 -10.00 -11.23
N GLU A 209 -0.93 -10.37 -10.35
CA GLU A 209 -0.44 -9.53 -9.25
C GLU A 209 0.34 -8.34 -9.81
N GLY A 210 1.30 -8.61 -10.72
CA GLY A 210 2.06 -7.58 -11.43
C GLY A 210 1.17 -6.60 -12.19
N LEU A 211 0.20 -7.10 -12.97
CA LEU A 211 -0.75 -6.25 -13.69
C LEU A 211 -1.62 -5.41 -12.74
N THR A 212 -2.07 -5.99 -11.63
CA THR A 212 -2.87 -5.29 -10.62
C THR A 212 -2.06 -4.19 -9.94
N MET A 213 -0.78 -4.44 -9.63
CA MET A 213 0.13 -3.42 -9.11
C MET A 213 0.33 -2.28 -10.11
N LEU A 214 0.52 -2.56 -11.41
CA LEU A 214 0.64 -1.52 -12.43
C LEU A 214 -0.63 -0.68 -12.60
N VAL A 215 -1.81 -1.29 -12.49
CA VAL A 215 -3.08 -0.55 -12.43
C VAL A 215 -3.14 0.32 -11.18
N ALA A 216 -2.72 -0.21 -10.02
CA ALA A 216 -2.65 0.55 -8.77
C ALA A 216 -1.69 1.74 -8.88
N VAL A 217 -0.54 1.61 -9.55
CA VAL A 217 0.39 2.72 -9.83
C VAL A 217 -0.31 3.86 -10.56
N ALA A 218 -1.09 3.57 -11.61
CA ALA A 218 -1.82 4.59 -12.36
C ALA A 218 -2.84 5.33 -11.46
N VAL A 219 -3.53 4.58 -10.60
CA VAL A 219 -4.51 5.13 -9.65
C VAL A 219 -3.82 5.98 -8.59
N LEU A 220 -2.80 5.46 -7.91
CA LEU A 220 -2.04 6.15 -6.86
C LEU A 220 -1.39 7.43 -7.40
N PHE A 221 -0.79 7.35 -8.59
CA PHE A 221 -0.19 8.51 -9.26
C PHE A 221 -1.25 9.58 -9.57
N TYR A 222 -2.41 9.18 -10.12
CA TYR A 222 -3.51 10.08 -10.42
C TYR A 222 -4.04 10.77 -9.15
N VAL A 223 -4.33 10.01 -8.10
CA VAL A 223 -4.85 10.55 -6.85
C VAL A 223 -3.84 11.46 -6.19
N SER A 224 -2.58 11.04 -6.12
CA SER A 224 -1.54 11.84 -5.49
C SER A 224 -1.47 13.23 -6.13
N ASN A 225 -1.44 13.27 -7.46
CA ASN A 225 -1.43 14.52 -8.22
C ASN A 225 -2.73 15.34 -8.02
N TRP A 226 -3.88 14.68 -7.86
CA TRP A 226 -5.16 15.33 -7.56
C TRP A 226 -5.16 15.99 -6.17
N MET A 227 -4.66 15.31 -5.13
CA MET A 227 -4.58 15.84 -3.76
C MET A 227 -3.66 17.06 -3.65
N VAL A 228 -2.47 17.01 -4.28
CA VAL A 228 -1.58 18.19 -4.32
C VAL A 228 -2.27 19.38 -5.00
N SER A 229 -3.00 19.13 -6.09
CA SER A 229 -3.72 20.18 -6.83
C SER A 229 -4.86 20.84 -6.04
N LYS A 230 -5.40 20.15 -5.03
CA LYS A 230 -6.51 20.61 -4.18
C LYS A 230 -6.08 21.12 -2.81
N SER A 231 -4.78 21.09 -2.49
CA SER A 231 -4.22 21.56 -1.21
C SER A 231 -4.47 23.06 -0.90
N GLU A 232 -4.92 23.89 -1.86
CA GLU A 232 -5.32 25.27 -1.57
C GLU A 232 -6.83 25.43 -1.35
N ALA A 233 -7.18 25.82 -0.13
CA ALA A 233 -8.46 26.43 0.24
C ALA A 233 -8.92 27.56 -0.72
N ALA A 234 -8.01 28.21 -1.48
CA ALA A 234 -8.33 29.27 -2.44
C ALA A 234 -8.98 28.78 -3.76
N ALA A 235 -8.70 27.55 -4.20
CA ALA A 235 -9.41 26.94 -5.32
C ALA A 235 -10.85 26.56 -4.91
N TRP A 236 -11.05 26.24 -3.63
CA TRP A 236 -12.35 26.00 -3.03
C TRP A 236 -13.18 27.27 -2.90
N THR A 237 -12.59 28.40 -2.48
CA THR A 237 -13.29 29.69 -2.42
C THR A 237 -13.76 30.17 -3.80
N SER A 238 -12.90 30.07 -4.82
CA SER A 238 -13.24 30.48 -6.20
C SER A 238 -14.20 29.51 -6.90
N TYR A 239 -14.11 28.21 -6.63
CA TYR A 239 -15.11 27.21 -7.07
C TYR A 239 -16.47 27.43 -6.40
N ILE A 240 -16.47 27.79 -5.11
CA ILE A 240 -17.69 28.12 -4.37
C ILE A 240 -18.30 29.42 -4.90
N GLU A 241 -17.53 30.49 -5.09
CA GLU A 241 -18.04 31.75 -5.67
C GLU A 241 -18.62 31.56 -7.08
N GLY A 242 -18.07 30.65 -7.89
CA GLY A 242 -18.59 30.35 -9.24
C GLY A 242 -19.80 29.41 -9.30
N LYS A 243 -20.01 28.53 -8.30
CA LYS A 243 -21.13 27.55 -8.30
C LYS A 243 -22.27 27.88 -7.35
N VAL A 244 -22.14 28.89 -6.50
CA VAL A 244 -23.21 29.38 -5.59
C VAL A 244 -24.48 29.80 -6.35
N GLN A 245 -24.42 30.03 -7.66
CA GLN A 245 -25.58 30.42 -8.46
C GLN A 245 -26.46 29.26 -9.00
N SER A 246 -26.11 27.98 -8.83
CA SER A 246 -26.89 26.87 -9.42
C SER A 246 -27.39 25.86 -8.38
N SER A 247 -28.72 25.82 -8.29
CA SER A 247 -29.58 25.08 -7.37
C SER A 247 -29.21 23.60 -7.17
N VAL A 248 -29.22 23.16 -5.90
CA VAL A 248 -29.08 21.75 -5.50
C VAL A 248 -30.38 20.99 -5.78
N THR A 249 -30.55 20.51 -7.01
CA THR A 249 -31.62 19.57 -7.43
C THR A 249 -31.43 18.18 -6.79
N LYS A 250 -32.48 17.34 -6.69
CA LYS A 250 -32.44 15.97 -6.12
C LYS A 250 -31.26 15.10 -6.62
N GLY A 251 -30.83 15.26 -7.89
CA GLY A 251 -29.66 14.55 -8.43
C GLY A 251 -28.34 14.87 -7.72
N SER A 252 -28.18 16.07 -7.15
CA SER A 252 -26.97 16.49 -6.44
C SER A 252 -26.76 15.76 -5.11
N VAL A 253 -27.81 15.25 -4.46
CA VAL A 253 -27.67 14.58 -3.14
C VAL A 253 -27.14 13.17 -3.29
N PHE A 254 -27.66 12.42 -4.26
CA PHE A 254 -27.13 11.10 -4.60
C PHE A 254 -25.67 11.19 -5.04
N SER A 255 -25.31 12.16 -5.88
CA SER A 255 -23.93 12.36 -6.30
C SER A 255 -22.98 12.65 -5.14
N LEU A 256 -23.39 13.43 -4.14
CA LEU A 256 -22.56 13.71 -2.95
C LEU A 256 -22.47 12.50 -2.01
N ALA A 257 -23.56 11.74 -1.86
CA ALA A 257 -23.56 10.49 -1.09
C ALA A 257 -22.68 9.42 -1.76
N PHE A 258 -22.77 9.29 -3.08
CA PHE A 258 -21.96 8.38 -3.87
C PHE A 258 -20.48 8.80 -3.91
N ALA A 259 -20.19 10.11 -3.96
CA ALA A 259 -18.83 10.61 -3.83
C ALA A 259 -18.22 10.27 -2.46
N ALA A 260 -18.99 10.41 -1.38
CA ALA A 260 -18.56 9.99 -0.04
C ALA A 260 -18.40 8.48 0.06
N PHE A 261 -19.30 7.71 -0.55
CA PHE A 261 -19.16 6.26 -0.66
C PHE A 261 -17.85 5.87 -1.34
N LEU A 262 -17.58 6.39 -2.54
CA LEU A 262 -16.36 6.07 -3.29
C LEU A 262 -15.10 6.47 -2.53
N ALA A 263 -15.10 7.63 -1.88
CA ALA A 263 -13.97 8.07 -1.07
C ALA A 263 -13.70 7.10 0.09
N VAL A 264 -14.71 6.82 0.92
CA VAL A 264 -14.55 5.93 2.08
C VAL A 264 -14.25 4.50 1.65
N PHE A 265 -14.86 4.01 0.57
CA PHE A 265 -14.62 2.67 0.05
C PHE A 265 -13.18 2.53 -0.43
N ARG A 266 -12.64 3.57 -1.08
CA ARG A 266 -11.24 3.61 -1.50
C ARG A 266 -10.28 3.59 -0.32
N GLU A 267 -10.44 4.48 0.65
CA GLU A 267 -9.56 4.49 1.84
C GLU A 267 -9.70 3.17 2.63
N GLY A 268 -10.90 2.59 2.66
CA GLY A 268 -11.14 1.27 3.26
C GLY A 268 -10.46 0.13 2.51
N ALA A 269 -10.45 0.14 1.18
CA ALA A 269 -9.74 -0.84 0.36
C ALA A 269 -8.22 -0.74 0.55
N GLU A 270 -7.67 0.48 0.57
CA GLU A 270 -6.26 0.71 0.87
C GLU A 270 -5.90 0.22 2.29
N THR A 271 -6.74 0.53 3.29
CA THR A 271 -6.58 0.03 4.66
C THR A 271 -6.50 -1.50 4.69
N ILE A 272 -7.40 -2.19 4.00
CA ILE A 272 -7.44 -3.66 3.97
C ILE A 272 -6.17 -4.23 3.36
N LEU A 273 -5.71 -3.69 2.23
CA LEU A 273 -4.48 -4.16 1.58
C LEU A 273 -3.25 -3.96 2.46
N PHE A 274 -3.14 -2.81 3.14
CA PHE A 274 -2.04 -2.57 4.08
C PHE A 274 -2.11 -3.47 5.32
N TYR A 275 -3.30 -3.71 5.86
CA TYR A 275 -3.47 -4.64 6.98
C TYR A 275 -3.20 -6.09 6.59
N GLN A 276 -3.56 -6.50 5.36
CA GLN A 276 -3.24 -7.82 4.85
C GLN A 276 -1.71 -8.00 4.74
N ALA A 277 -1.01 -7.05 4.14
CA ALA A 277 0.45 -7.08 4.08
C ALA A 277 1.11 -7.10 5.48
N LEU A 278 0.55 -6.34 6.45
CA LEU A 278 1.03 -6.34 7.82
C LEU A 278 0.81 -7.69 8.53
N LEU A 279 -0.36 -8.32 8.30
CA LEU A 279 -0.71 -9.62 8.87
C LEU A 279 0.15 -10.74 8.27
N ASP A 280 0.38 -10.71 6.95
CA ASP A 280 1.23 -11.70 6.27
C ASP A 280 2.69 -11.62 6.76
N GLY A 281 3.15 -10.40 7.08
CA GLY A 281 4.49 -10.16 7.63
C GLY A 281 4.61 -10.34 9.16
N THR A 282 3.54 -10.68 9.88
CA THR A 282 3.54 -10.86 11.34
C THR A 282 3.18 -12.29 11.71
N LYS A 283 4.06 -13.02 12.40
CA LYS A 283 3.83 -14.39 12.88
C LYS A 283 3.59 -14.46 14.39
N THR A 284 4.20 -13.57 15.19
CA THR A 284 4.18 -13.69 16.66
C THR A 284 3.20 -12.72 17.33
N TYR A 285 3.11 -11.48 16.85
CA TYR A 285 2.40 -10.40 17.54
C TYR A 285 1.05 -10.02 16.90
N PHE A 286 0.25 -10.99 16.47
CA PHE A 286 -1.09 -10.75 15.91
C PHE A 286 -2.00 -9.92 16.84
N ASN A 287 -1.89 -10.14 18.15
CA ASN A 287 -2.63 -9.37 19.15
C ASN A 287 -2.30 -7.87 19.11
N MET A 288 -1.06 -7.50 18.76
CA MET A 288 -0.63 -6.10 18.65
C MET A 288 -1.23 -5.41 17.42
N VAL A 289 -1.49 -6.15 16.33
CA VAL A 289 -2.20 -5.63 15.15
C VAL A 289 -3.62 -5.19 15.52
N TRP A 290 -4.37 -6.06 16.19
CA TRP A 290 -5.74 -5.77 16.62
C TRP A 290 -5.80 -4.67 17.68
N LEU A 291 -4.82 -4.63 18.59
CA LEU A 291 -4.70 -3.55 19.57
C LEU A 291 -4.44 -2.20 18.87
N GLY A 292 -3.53 -2.16 17.89
CA GLY A 292 -3.26 -0.97 17.09
C GLY A 292 -4.48 -0.49 16.32
N LEU A 293 -5.21 -1.41 15.69
CA LEU A 293 -6.48 -1.13 15.01
C LEU A 293 -7.53 -0.53 15.96
N GLY A 294 -7.71 -1.15 17.13
CA GLY A 294 -8.69 -0.71 18.13
C GLY A 294 -8.39 0.67 18.69
N ILE A 295 -7.12 0.92 19.08
CA ILE A 295 -6.68 2.23 19.58
C ILE A 295 -6.78 3.29 18.47
N GLY A 296 -6.41 2.96 17.24
CA GLY A 296 -6.53 3.86 16.10
C GLY A 296 -7.98 4.25 15.79
N CYS A 297 -8.92 3.29 15.82
CA CYS A 297 -10.35 3.59 15.70
C CYS A 297 -10.84 4.58 16.76
N VAL A 298 -10.41 4.40 18.01
CA VAL A 298 -10.75 5.32 19.12
C VAL A 298 -10.14 6.70 18.88
N ALA A 299 -8.88 6.77 18.44
CA ALA A 299 -8.20 8.01 18.09
C ALA A 299 -8.93 8.76 16.97
N LEU A 300 -9.37 8.06 15.92
CA LEU A 300 -10.16 8.64 14.82
C LEU A 300 -11.49 9.23 15.28
N VAL A 301 -12.21 8.53 16.18
CA VAL A 301 -13.43 9.06 16.78
C VAL A 301 -13.14 10.35 17.55
N VAL A 302 -12.08 10.37 18.37
CA VAL A 302 -11.65 11.58 19.09
C VAL A 302 -11.32 12.71 18.12
N ILE A 303 -10.55 12.44 17.06
CA ILE A 303 -10.18 13.42 16.04
C ILE A 303 -11.43 13.99 15.35
N TYR A 304 -12.36 13.13 14.93
CA TYR A 304 -13.63 13.57 14.33
C TYR A 304 -14.42 14.49 15.27
N LEU A 305 -14.51 14.15 16.56
CA LEU A 305 -15.20 14.96 17.55
C LEU A 305 -14.50 16.31 17.77
N LEU A 306 -13.17 16.33 17.83
CA LEU A 306 -12.38 17.56 17.94
C LEU A 306 -12.61 18.49 16.74
N ILE A 307 -12.57 17.96 15.52
CA ILE A 307 -12.85 18.74 14.30
C ILE A 307 -14.29 19.29 14.34
N ARG A 308 -15.26 18.44 14.70
CA ARG A 308 -16.68 18.80 14.69
C ARG A 308 -17.06 19.85 15.73
N PHE A 309 -16.51 19.76 16.94
CA PHE A 309 -16.96 20.58 18.07
C PHE A 309 -16.01 21.72 18.42
N MET A 310 -14.70 21.57 18.23
CA MET A 310 -13.73 22.60 18.62
C MET A 310 -13.35 23.58 17.49
N SER A 311 -13.95 23.45 16.29
CA SER A 311 -13.59 24.28 15.12
C SER A 311 -12.08 24.36 14.88
N ILE A 312 -11.34 23.30 15.24
CA ILE A 312 -9.89 23.24 15.10
C ILE A 312 -9.59 23.33 13.60
N LYS A 313 -8.95 24.43 13.22
CA LYS A 313 -8.48 24.65 11.85
C LYS A 313 -7.26 23.76 11.63
N LEU A 314 -7.52 22.54 11.18
CA LEU A 314 -6.47 21.59 10.89
C LEU A 314 -5.64 22.09 9.71
N PRO A 315 -4.29 22.07 9.78
CA PRO A 315 -3.46 22.51 8.67
C PRO A 315 -3.56 21.49 7.52
N LEU A 316 -4.57 21.65 6.67
CA LEU A 316 -4.86 20.74 5.55
C LEU A 316 -3.70 20.68 4.55
N LYS A 317 -2.97 21.80 4.36
CA LYS A 317 -1.85 21.89 3.40
C LYS A 317 -0.71 20.90 3.68
N PRO A 318 -0.06 20.90 4.86
CA PRO A 318 1.01 19.94 5.15
C PRO A 318 0.50 18.50 5.17
N PHE A 319 -0.75 18.28 5.59
CA PHE A 319 -1.35 16.94 5.58
C PHE A 319 -1.50 16.39 4.15
N PHE A 320 -2.19 17.10 3.26
CA PHE A 320 -2.36 16.69 1.86
C PHE A 320 -1.01 16.58 1.13
N LEU A 321 -0.05 17.46 1.44
CA LEU A 321 1.28 17.36 0.85
C LEU A 321 2.02 16.11 1.34
N GLY A 322 1.97 15.81 2.64
CA GLY A 322 2.60 14.63 3.22
C GLY A 322 2.02 13.32 2.68
N THR A 323 0.69 13.23 2.61
CA THR A 323 0.02 12.03 2.09
C THR A 323 0.23 11.87 0.59
N SER A 324 0.22 12.94 -0.20
CA SER A 324 0.62 12.88 -1.61
C SER A 324 2.06 12.42 -1.82
N ILE A 325 3.02 12.91 -1.02
CA ILE A 325 4.42 12.45 -1.11
C ILE A 325 4.48 10.94 -0.84
N LEU A 326 3.78 10.46 0.19
CA LEU A 326 3.74 9.04 0.52
C LEU A 326 3.11 8.20 -0.62
N LEU A 327 1.98 8.64 -1.18
CA LEU A 327 1.36 7.98 -2.34
C LEU A 327 2.29 7.95 -3.57
N PHE A 328 3.08 9.00 -3.80
CA PHE A 328 4.09 8.99 -4.87
C PHE A 328 5.20 7.98 -4.61
N VAL A 329 5.72 7.92 -3.38
CA VAL A 329 6.73 6.92 -2.99
C VAL A 329 6.19 5.51 -3.18
N MET A 330 4.95 5.24 -2.77
CA MET A 330 4.32 3.94 -2.98
C MET A 330 4.10 3.64 -4.46
N SER A 331 3.73 4.62 -5.28
CA SER A 331 3.62 4.44 -6.74
C SER A 331 4.95 4.02 -7.36
N ILE A 332 6.07 4.61 -6.93
CA ILE A 332 7.42 4.24 -7.37
C ILE A 332 7.79 2.83 -6.89
N THR A 333 7.42 2.49 -5.66
CA THR A 333 7.65 1.16 -5.08
C THR A 333 6.87 0.08 -5.85
N PHE A 334 5.60 0.36 -6.15
CA PHE A 334 4.71 -0.58 -6.83
C PHE A 334 5.02 -0.74 -8.31
N VAL A 335 5.56 0.28 -8.99
CA VAL A 335 5.94 0.11 -10.40
C VAL A 335 7.15 -0.80 -10.54
N GLY A 336 8.12 -0.72 -9.63
CA GLY A 336 9.25 -1.66 -9.61
C GLY A 336 8.83 -3.08 -9.25
N SER A 337 8.03 -3.22 -8.18
CA SER A 337 7.52 -4.53 -7.73
C SER A 337 6.58 -5.17 -8.76
N GLY A 338 5.66 -4.38 -9.33
CA GLY A 338 4.75 -4.88 -10.36
C GLY A 338 5.47 -5.36 -11.62
N VAL A 339 6.59 -4.73 -12.01
CA VAL A 339 7.41 -5.23 -13.13
C VAL A 339 8.20 -6.47 -12.74
N LYS A 340 8.70 -6.58 -11.49
CA LYS A 340 9.35 -7.79 -10.98
C LYS A 340 8.41 -9.00 -11.04
N GLU A 341 7.17 -8.86 -10.58
CA GLU A 341 6.15 -9.92 -10.65
C GLU A 341 5.86 -10.34 -12.12
N LEU A 342 5.93 -9.40 -13.07
CA LEU A 342 5.83 -9.73 -14.51
C LEU A 342 7.09 -10.44 -15.05
N GLN A 343 8.28 -10.24 -14.43
CA GLN A 343 9.49 -10.97 -14.76
C GLN A 343 9.40 -12.43 -14.26
N GLU A 344 8.91 -12.63 -13.04
CA GLU A 344 8.64 -13.96 -12.46
C GLU A 344 7.62 -14.74 -13.28
N GLY A 345 6.54 -14.07 -13.69
CA GLY A 345 5.54 -14.60 -14.62
C GLY A 345 6.03 -14.86 -16.05
N ASN A 346 7.33 -14.70 -16.33
CA ASN A 346 7.98 -14.86 -17.64
C ASN A 346 7.39 -13.98 -18.77
N LEU A 347 6.74 -12.86 -18.40
CA LEU A 347 6.08 -11.94 -19.34
C LEU A 347 7.00 -10.77 -19.72
N VAL A 348 7.93 -10.41 -18.84
CA VAL A 348 8.94 -9.36 -19.03
C VAL A 348 10.34 -9.97 -18.94
N GLY A 349 11.23 -9.55 -19.84
CA GLY A 349 12.63 -10.00 -19.84
C GLY A 349 13.41 -9.51 -18.61
N VAL A 350 14.48 -10.20 -18.27
CA VAL A 350 15.38 -9.86 -17.17
C VAL A 350 16.72 -9.44 -17.75
N THR A 351 17.04 -8.14 -17.69
CA THR A 351 18.36 -7.62 -18.05
C THR A 351 19.04 -7.09 -16.78
N PRO A 352 19.91 -7.89 -16.14
CA PRO A 352 20.58 -7.48 -14.90
C PRO A 352 21.51 -6.28 -15.11
N ILE A 353 21.52 -5.35 -14.15
CA ILE A 353 22.46 -4.23 -14.11
C ILE A 353 23.50 -4.48 -13.00
N PRO A 354 24.77 -4.71 -13.35
CA PRO A 354 25.82 -4.91 -12.36
C PRO A 354 26.01 -3.67 -11.47
N GLY A 355 26.18 -3.89 -10.17
CA GLY A 355 26.53 -2.82 -9.20
C GLY A 355 25.34 -2.11 -8.55
N ILE A 356 24.10 -2.48 -8.87
CA ILE A 356 22.90 -2.03 -8.16
C ILE A 356 22.49 -3.08 -7.14
N SER A 357 22.18 -2.65 -5.91
CA SER A 357 21.61 -3.52 -4.89
C SER A 357 20.10 -3.38 -4.86
N SER A 358 19.40 -4.49 -4.67
CA SER A 358 17.96 -4.48 -4.41
C SER A 358 17.63 -3.69 -3.14
N VAL A 359 16.54 -2.94 -3.17
CA VAL A 359 15.95 -2.32 -1.99
C VAL A 359 14.45 -2.55 -2.05
N ASP A 360 13.99 -3.62 -1.41
CA ASP A 360 12.63 -4.16 -1.57
C ASP A 360 11.57 -3.19 -1.06
N ILE A 361 11.84 -2.47 0.04
CA ILE A 361 10.93 -1.43 0.57
C ILE A 361 10.71 -0.27 -0.41
N LEU A 362 11.64 -0.05 -1.35
CA LEU A 362 11.52 0.95 -2.40
C LEU A 362 11.17 0.33 -3.77
N GLY A 363 10.97 -1.00 -3.82
CA GLY A 363 10.74 -1.76 -5.04
C GLY A 363 11.89 -1.64 -6.04
N ILE A 364 13.11 -1.37 -5.58
CA ILE A 364 14.28 -1.19 -6.45
C ILE A 364 14.88 -2.58 -6.65
N TYR A 365 14.91 -3.06 -7.89
CA TYR A 365 15.50 -4.35 -8.23
C TYR A 365 16.63 -4.16 -9.26
N PRO A 366 17.65 -5.03 -9.29
CA PRO A 366 18.84 -4.84 -10.12
C PRO A 366 18.59 -5.21 -11.60
N THR A 367 17.45 -4.81 -12.17
CA THR A 367 17.08 -5.10 -13.57
C THR A 367 16.70 -3.82 -14.31
N LEU A 368 17.06 -3.73 -15.59
CA LEU A 368 16.78 -2.54 -16.40
C LEU A 368 15.28 -2.29 -16.54
N GLU A 369 14.51 -3.36 -16.69
CA GLU A 369 13.07 -3.34 -16.90
C GLU A 369 12.30 -2.84 -15.67
N THR A 370 12.79 -3.07 -14.45
CA THR A 370 12.17 -2.55 -13.21
C THR A 370 12.57 -1.10 -12.94
N LEU A 371 13.85 -0.76 -13.13
CA LEU A 371 14.39 0.58 -12.82
C LEU A 371 13.95 1.65 -13.80
N LEU A 372 13.85 1.34 -15.09
CA LEU A 372 13.52 2.33 -16.12
C LEU A 372 12.12 2.94 -15.91
N PRO A 373 11.04 2.16 -15.68
CA PRO A 373 9.73 2.68 -15.33
C PRO A 373 9.73 3.50 -14.03
N GLN A 374 10.49 3.10 -13.01
CA GLN A 374 10.63 3.86 -11.76
C GLN A 374 11.24 5.25 -12.00
N VAL A 375 12.32 5.33 -12.77
CA VAL A 375 12.99 6.60 -13.12
C VAL A 375 12.06 7.49 -13.94
N LEU A 376 11.33 6.93 -14.92
CA LEU A 376 10.35 7.67 -15.70
C LEU A 376 9.22 8.23 -14.82
N LEU A 377 8.67 7.42 -13.92
CA LEU A 377 7.61 7.85 -13.01
C LEU A 377 8.10 8.91 -12.02
N LEU A 378 9.32 8.78 -11.50
CA LEU A 378 9.96 9.78 -10.66
C LEU A 378 10.14 11.11 -11.40
N ALA A 379 10.64 11.07 -12.64
CA ALA A 379 10.79 12.26 -13.47
C ALA A 379 9.43 12.95 -13.72
N LEU A 380 8.39 12.17 -14.00
CA LEU A 380 7.03 12.67 -14.24
C LEU A 380 6.42 13.26 -12.95
N THR A 381 6.68 12.66 -11.79
CA THR A 381 6.32 13.19 -10.47
C THR A 381 6.98 14.54 -10.20
N VAL A 382 8.29 14.64 -10.41
CA VAL A 382 9.04 15.90 -10.23
C VAL A 382 8.52 16.98 -11.19
N LEU A 383 8.28 16.63 -12.45
CA LEU A 383 7.74 17.54 -13.45
C LEU A 383 6.36 18.08 -13.04
N THR A 384 5.42 17.20 -12.69
CA THR A 384 4.06 17.60 -12.29
C THR A 384 4.08 18.48 -11.04
N PHE A 385 4.92 18.15 -10.06
CA PHE A 385 5.11 18.95 -8.85
C PHE A 385 5.68 20.35 -9.15
N VAL A 386 6.72 20.45 -9.98
CA VAL A 386 7.33 21.73 -10.40
C VAL A 386 6.32 22.58 -11.18
N LEU A 387 5.57 21.98 -12.10
CA LEU A 387 4.54 22.68 -12.87
C LEU A 387 3.42 23.21 -11.96
N GLN A 388 3.00 22.44 -10.96
CA GLN A 388 2.01 22.87 -9.97
C GLN A 388 2.52 24.03 -9.12
N ILE A 389 3.77 23.98 -8.62
CA ILE A 389 4.37 25.08 -7.88
C ILE A 389 4.45 26.35 -8.73
N ARG A 390 4.88 26.24 -10.00
CA ARG A 390 4.93 27.37 -10.94
C ARG A 390 3.56 27.98 -11.17
N LYS A 391 2.53 27.15 -11.38
CA LYS A 391 1.14 27.60 -11.54
C LYS A 391 0.66 28.33 -10.28
N MET A 392 0.95 27.81 -9.09
CA MET A 392 0.59 28.45 -7.82
C MET A 392 1.27 29.81 -7.64
N ARG A 393 2.57 29.91 -7.95
CA ARG A 393 3.31 31.19 -7.92
C ARG A 393 2.69 32.21 -8.88
N LYS A 394 2.34 31.79 -10.10
CA LYS A 394 1.72 32.66 -11.10
C LYS A 394 0.35 33.19 -10.64
N VAL A 395 -0.50 32.35 -10.05
CA VAL A 395 -1.80 32.77 -9.52
C VAL A 395 -1.64 33.75 -8.35
N ARG A 396 -0.67 33.52 -7.45
CA ARG A 396 -0.38 34.47 -6.36
C ARG A 396 0.14 35.81 -6.88
N ALA A 397 1.02 35.79 -7.88
CA ALA A 397 1.54 37.00 -8.52
C ALA A 397 0.42 37.81 -9.21
N LEU A 398 -0.49 37.13 -9.93
CA LEU A 398 -1.64 37.78 -10.56
C LEU A 398 -2.59 38.41 -9.53
N LYS A 399 -2.88 37.71 -8.42
CA LYS A 399 -3.70 38.25 -7.32
C LYS A 399 -3.06 39.46 -6.63
N ALA A 400 -1.74 39.43 -6.44
CA ALA A 400 -1.00 40.56 -5.88
C ALA A 400 -1.03 41.77 -6.83
N SER A 401 -0.87 41.55 -8.14
CA SER A 401 -0.93 42.63 -9.14
C SER A 401 -2.34 43.21 -9.34
N SER A 402 -3.41 42.43 -9.14
CA SER A 402 -4.79 42.91 -9.23
C SER A 402 -5.27 43.66 -7.97
N ALA A 403 -4.59 43.50 -6.85
CA ALA A 403 -4.91 44.20 -5.61
C ALA A 403 -4.37 45.64 -5.60
N ASP A 404 -3.49 46.00 -6.55
CA ASP A 404 -2.67 47.22 -6.53
C ASP A 404 -3.01 48.24 -7.65
N GLY A 405 -4.23 48.24 -8.23
CA GLY A 405 -4.67 49.44 -8.97
C GLY A 405 -6.08 49.45 -9.59
N PRO A 406 -6.69 50.64 -9.85
CA PRO A 406 -6.28 51.99 -9.42
C PRO A 406 -7.22 52.57 -8.34
N ALA A 407 -6.66 52.94 -7.19
CA ALA A 407 -7.16 54.11 -6.46
C ALA A 407 -6.53 55.34 -7.14
N VAL A 408 -7.25 56.47 -7.19
CA VAL A 408 -6.89 57.74 -7.86
C VAL A 408 -7.41 57.85 -9.30
N LEU A 409 -8.71 58.15 -9.46
CA LEU A 409 -9.24 59.11 -10.44
C LEU A 409 -10.62 59.67 -10.04
N GLU A 410 -10.91 59.81 -8.73
CA GLU A 410 -12.21 60.37 -8.29
C GLU A 410 -12.06 61.37 -7.14
N GLN A 411 -11.14 62.34 -7.29
CA GLN A 411 -11.13 63.58 -6.52
C GLN A 411 -10.51 64.70 -7.36
N LYS A 412 -11.23 65.14 -8.39
CA LYS A 412 -10.96 66.42 -9.06
C LYS A 412 -12.23 67.03 -9.67
N GLU A 413 -13.35 66.89 -8.97
CA GLU A 413 -14.44 67.84 -9.07
C GLU A 413 -14.69 68.37 -7.65
N ASP A 414 -15.06 69.63 -7.56
CA ASP A 414 -15.29 70.39 -6.33
C ASP A 414 -14.06 70.97 -5.63
N LYS A 415 -13.45 71.97 -6.28
CA LYS A 415 -13.00 73.22 -5.60
C LYS A 415 -12.75 74.33 -6.61
N SER A 416 -13.84 74.96 -7.07
CA SER A 416 -13.81 76.36 -7.50
C SER A 416 -15.18 77.01 -7.22
N ARG A 417 -15.38 77.44 -5.97
CA ARG A 417 -16.22 78.57 -5.60
C ARG A 417 -15.51 79.34 -4.50
#